data_AF-A0A3N6EYQ0-F1
#
_entry.id   AF-A0A3N6EYQ0-F1
#
_cell.length_a   1.000
_cell.length_b   1.000
_cell.length_c   1.000
_cell.angle_alpha   90.00
_cell.angle_beta   90.00
_cell.angle_gamma   90.00
#
_symmetry.space_group_name_H-M   'P 1'
#
loop_
_entity.id
_entity.type
_entity.pdbx_description
1 polymer ?
#
loop_
_entity_poly.entity_id
_entity_poly.type
_entity_poly.pdbx_seq_one_letter_code
_entity_poly.pdbx_strand_id
1 'polypeptide(L)' 'MQYSEPLIVDYGPKFLGHSFLVDNGIVCVIPRQLTAQNSGSEAMRAAVRDLGGECGECRNCPLGAAG' A
#
# COMPACT_ATOMS: atom_id res chain seq x y z
N MET A 1 11.88 12.98 17.53
CA MET A 1 11.29 12.46 16.29
C MET A 1 9.95 11.87 16.67
N GLN A 2 8.87 12.51 16.23
CA GLN A 2 7.51 12.11 16.54
C GLN A 2 7.06 11.24 15.37
N TYR A 3 6.97 9.93 15.59
CA TYR A 3 6.55 9.00 14.56
C TYR A 3 5.07 9.23 14.28
N SER A 4 4.71 9.58 13.03
CA SER A 4 3.32 9.51 12.58
C SER A 4 2.86 8.06 12.68
N GLU A 5 1.76 7.83 13.40
CA GLU A 5 1.27 6.48 13.69
C GLU A 5 1.05 5.70 12.39
N PRO A 6 1.48 4.43 12.32
CA PRO A 6 1.27 3.60 11.14
C PRO A 6 -0.22 3.34 10.92
N LEU A 7 -0.77 3.79 9.78
CA LEU A 7 -2.12 3.42 9.37
C LEU A 7 -2.14 1.96 8.91
N ILE A 8 -2.40 1.03 9.82
CA ILE A 8 -2.55 -0.38 9.47
C ILE A 8 -3.90 -0.60 8.78
N VAL A 9 -3.89 -0.90 7.48
CA VAL A 9 -5.09 -1.29 6.72
C VAL A 9 -5.05 -2.79 6.45
N ASP A 10 -5.43 -3.58 7.45
CA ASP A 10 -5.69 -5.00 7.28
C ASP A 10 -6.87 -5.44 8.15
N TYR A 11 -8.08 -5.39 7.58
CA TYR A 11 -9.33 -5.74 8.27
C TYR A 11 -9.88 -7.11 7.83
N GLY A 12 -9.11 -7.89 7.05
CA GLY A 12 -9.52 -9.20 6.55
C GLY A 12 -8.89 -10.36 7.32
N PRO A 13 -9.45 -11.60 7.23
CA PRO A 13 -8.83 -12.80 7.82
C PRO A 13 -7.53 -13.24 7.12
N LYS A 14 -7.12 -12.53 6.07
CA LYS A 14 -5.92 -12.78 5.28
C LYS A 14 -5.16 -11.47 5.16
N PHE A 15 -3.88 -11.50 5.51
CA PHE A 15 -2.99 -10.35 5.39
C PHE A 15 -2.89 -9.88 3.93
N LEU A 16 -3.42 -8.69 3.64
CA LEU A 16 -3.36 -8.08 2.30
C LEU A 16 -2.20 -7.08 2.15
N GLY A 17 -1.56 -6.67 3.25
CA GLY A 17 -0.47 -5.71 3.28
C GLY A 17 -0.73 -4.54 4.23
N HIS A 18 0.22 -3.62 4.30
CA HIS A 18 0.12 -2.38 5.08
C HIS A 18 0.70 -1.19 4.32
N SER A 19 0.14 0.00 4.57
CA SER A 19 0.60 1.26 4.00
C SER A 19 0.76 2.30 5.11
N PHE A 20 1.92 2.91 5.23
CA PHE A 20 2.20 3.87 6.30
C PHE A 20 2.73 5.18 5.73
N LEU A 21 2.31 6.30 6.30
CA LEU A 21 2.90 7.59 6.03
C LEU A 21 4.07 7.83 6.99
N VAL A 22 5.22 8.19 6.44
CA VAL A 22 6.43 8.62 7.15
C VAL A 22 6.82 10.02 6.65
N ASP A 23 7.72 10.71 7.36
CA ASP A 23 8.11 12.10 7.04
C ASP A 23 8.50 12.33 5.56
N ASN A 24 9.09 11.31 4.92
CA ASN A 24 9.60 11.38 3.55
C ASN A 24 8.76 10.61 2.51
N GLY A 25 7.54 10.20 2.84
CA GLY A 25 6.62 9.59 1.89
C GLY A 25 5.85 8.39 2.45
N ILE A 26 5.44 7.50 1.56
CA ILE A 26 4.60 6.35 1.90
C ILE A 26 5.40 5.06 1.77
N VAL A 27 5.33 4.22 2.80
CA VAL A 27 5.92 2.88 2.81
C VAL A 27 4.80 1.86 2.65
N CYS A 28 4.89 1.01 1.63
CA CYS A 28 3.95 -0.09 1.40
C CYS A 28 4.64 -1.44 1.63
N VAL A 29 4.05 -2.29 2.46
CA VAL A 29 4.49 -3.67 2.70
C VAL A 29 3.41 -4.60 2.17
N ILE A 30 3.69 -5.30 1.06
CA ILE A 30 2.71 -6.16 0.39
C ILE A 30 3.26 -7.58 0.18
N PRO A 31 2.42 -8.63 0.32
CA PRO A 31 2.80 -9.98 -0.09
C PRO A 31 3.06 -10.05 -1.59
N ARG A 32 4.11 -10.77 -1.99
CA ARG A 32 4.44 -10.97 -3.42
C ARG A 32 3.31 -11.66 -4.19
N GLN A 33 2.47 -12.46 -3.53
CA GLN A 33 1.33 -13.14 -4.17
C GLN A 33 0.12 -12.23 -4.42
N LEU A 34 0.08 -11.03 -3.83
CA LEU A 34 -1.07 -10.12 -3.94
C LEU A 34 -1.21 -9.53 -5.36
N THR A 35 -0.11 -9.48 -6.10
CA THR A 35 -0.04 -8.91 -7.47
C THR A 35 -0.80 -9.74 -8.49
N ALA A 36 -1.16 -10.99 -8.16
CA ALA A 36 -1.94 -11.89 -9.01
C ALA A 36 -3.45 -11.84 -8.73
N GLN A 37 -3.88 -11.13 -7.67
CA GLN A 37 -5.29 -11.04 -7.26
C GLN A 37 -5.78 -9.60 -7.40
N ASN A 38 -6.69 -9.37 -8.34
CA ASN A 38 -7.18 -8.02 -8.69
C ASN A 38 -7.79 -7.28 -7.49
N SER A 39 -8.57 -7.96 -6.64
CA SER A 39 -9.25 -7.35 -5.51
C SER A 39 -8.30 -6.85 -4.40
N GLY A 40 -7.22 -7.59 -4.12
CA GLY A 40 -6.21 -7.17 -3.14
C GLY A 40 -5.39 -5.97 -3.63
N SER A 41 -5.10 -5.94 -4.93
CA SER A 41 -4.36 -4.84 -5.55
C SER A 41 -5.15 -3.53 -5.55
N GLU A 42 -6.46 -3.59 -5.83
CA GLU A 42 -7.34 -2.40 -5.79
C GLU A 42 -7.49 -1.83 -4.38
N ALA A 43 -7.71 -2.70 -3.38
CA ALA A 43 -7.79 -2.27 -1.97
C ALA A 43 -6.52 -1.56 -1.51
N MET A 44 -5.35 -2.06 -1.93
CA MET A 44 -4.08 -1.45 -1.57
C MET A 44 -3.84 -0.10 -2.26
N ARG A 45 -4.24 0.03 -3.54
CA ARG A 45 -4.20 1.33 -4.23
C ARG A 45 -5.12 2.35 -3.56
N ALA A 46 -6.30 1.93 -3.08
CA ALA A 46 -7.20 2.80 -2.33
C ALA A 46 -6.53 3.28 -1.02
N ALA A 47 -5.94 2.37 -0.24
CA ALA A 47 -5.23 2.74 0.98
C ALA A 47 -4.06 3.72 0.74
N VAL A 48 -3.31 3.55 -0.34
CA VAL A 48 -2.23 4.49 -0.71
C VAL A 48 -2.79 5.87 -1.09
N ARG A 49 -3.92 5.93 -1.81
CA ARG A 49 -4.60 7.18 -2.13
C ARG A 49 -5.15 7.90 -0.90
N ASP A 50 -5.65 7.16 0.09
CA ASP A 50 -6.09 7.73 1.36
C ASP A 50 -4.95 8.40 2.14
N LEU A 51 -3.70 7.96 1.90
CA LEU A 51 -2.48 8.59 2.42
C LEU A 51 -1.95 9.72 1.54
N GLY A 52 -2.65 10.06 0.45
CA GLY A 52 -2.23 11.07 -0.53
C GLY A 52 -1.18 10.59 -1.54
N GLY A 53 -0.96 9.28 -1.64
CA GLY A 53 -0.01 8.70 -2.58
C GLY A 53 -0.63 8.25 -3.90
N GLU A 54 0.20 8.16 -4.92
CA GLU A 54 -0.17 7.62 -6.23
C GLU A 54 0.69 6.41 -6.59
N CYS A 55 0.06 5.24 -6.74
CA CYS A 55 0.81 4.01 -7.03
C CYS A 55 1.55 4.05 -8.37
N GLY A 56 1.08 4.81 -9.36
CA GLY A 56 1.75 4.99 -10.66
C GLY A 56 3.10 5.71 -10.57
N GLU A 57 3.34 6.47 -9.50
CA GLU A 57 4.61 7.16 -9.25
C GLU A 57 5.60 6.29 -8.45
N CYS A 58 5.15 5.13 -7.95
CA CYS A 58 5.95 4.24 -7.13
C CYS A 58 6.89 3.37 -7.98
N ARG A 59 8.13 3.85 -8.15
CA ARG A 59 9.15 3.15 -8.94
C ARG A 59 9.43 1.75 -8.38
N ASN A 60 9.39 0.74 -9.25
CA ASN A 60 9.61 -0.69 -8.93
C ASN A 60 8.54 -1.34 -8.05
N CYS A 61 7.36 -0.73 -7.88
CA CYS A 61 6.25 -1.37 -7.18
C CYS A 61 5.41 -2.21 -8.16
N PRO A 62 5.22 -3.52 -7.91
CA PRO A 62 4.37 -4.36 -8.75
C PRO A 62 2.90 -3.89 -8.82
N LEU A 63 2.40 -3.19 -7.80
CA LEU A 63 1.05 -2.60 -7.83
C LEU A 63 0.95 -1.38 -8.74
N GLY A 64 2.03 -0.62 -8.86
CA GLY A 64 2.12 0.55 -9.75
C GLY A 64 2.35 0.16 -11.21
N ALA A 65 3.08 -0.94 -11.45
CA ALA A 65 3.36 -1.44 -12.80
C ALA A 65 2.16 -2.11 -13.50
N ALA A 66 1.09 -2.42 -12.75
CA ALA A 66 -0.11 -3.10 -13.24
C ALA A 66 -1.33 -2.15 -13.38
N GLY A 67 -1.07 -0.85 -13.54
CA GLY A 67 -2.06 0.21 -13.74
C GLY A 67 -2.00 0.79 -15.14
#